data_AF-A0A0T9EZ89-F1
#
_entry.id   AF-A0A0T9EZ89-F1
#
_cell.length_a   1.000
_cell.length_b   1.000
_cell.length_c   1.000
_cell.angle_alpha   90.00
_cell.angle_beta   90.00
_cell.angle_gamma   90.00
#
_symmetry.space_group_name_H-M   'P 1'
#
loop_
_entity.id
_entity.type
_entity.pdbx_description
1 polymer ?
#
loop_
_entity_poly.entity_id
_entity_poly.type
_entity_poly.pdbx_seq_one_letter_code
_entity_poly.pdbx_strand_id
1 'polypeptide(L)'
;MRAWVGELDAAIRAEPRLAELGGRFWFGLDDGRADVSGLGADVGVQVFPDGPRLLLTGRDTGVRVADVAETLIEVALRFVKIRETAWRVTELADIGELQSGVELGPSVRPVTKTPVGWIPQDDSRVTLGAAVPLGVLPARVAECLAAIEAPLVITPWRSVLICDLDDATADAALRVLAPLGLVFDENSPWLNISACTGSPGCAHSAADVRADAARSLNVESAGHRHFVGCERACGSPPAGEVLVATGGGYRRLRP
;
A
#
# COMPACT_ATOMS: atom_id res chain seq x y z
N MET A 1 -12.35 13.09 2.69
CA MET A 1 -11.14 12.28 2.43
C MET A 1 -10.56 12.49 1.03
N ARG A 2 -11.26 12.16 -0.08
CA ARG A 2 -10.68 12.30 -1.44
C ARG A 2 -10.17 13.72 -1.78
N ALA A 3 -10.85 14.77 -1.30
CA ALA A 3 -10.39 16.15 -1.44
C ALA A 3 -9.01 16.38 -0.81
N TRP A 4 -8.76 15.82 0.39
CA TRP A 4 -7.47 15.93 1.09
C TRP A 4 -6.30 15.35 0.29
N VAL A 5 -6.53 14.33 -0.54
CA VAL A 5 -5.49 13.79 -1.43
C VAL A 5 -5.04 14.84 -2.44
N GLY A 6 -5.99 15.55 -3.06
CA GLY A 6 -5.68 16.61 -4.02
C GLY A 6 -5.08 17.85 -3.36
N GLU A 7 -5.57 18.23 -2.19
CA GLU A 7 -5.02 19.34 -1.40
C GLU A 7 -3.59 19.05 -0.95
N LEU A 8 -3.33 17.84 -0.45
CA LEU A 8 -1.98 17.42 -0.04
C LEU A 8 -1.03 17.34 -1.24
N ASP A 9 -1.44 16.77 -2.38
CA ASP A 9 -0.62 16.75 -3.60
C ASP A 9 -0.24 18.17 -4.04
N ALA A 10 -1.21 19.08 -4.09
CA ALA A 10 -0.97 20.47 -4.43
C ALA A 10 0.00 21.14 -3.44
N ALA A 11 -0.17 20.89 -2.14
CA ALA A 11 0.70 21.45 -1.10
C ALA A 11 2.13 20.90 -1.17
N ILE A 12 2.31 19.59 -1.42
CA ILE A 12 3.62 18.97 -1.62
C ILE A 12 4.32 19.62 -2.82
N ARG A 13 3.62 19.77 -3.95
CA ARG A 13 4.18 20.36 -5.17
C ARG A 13 4.51 21.85 -5.01
N ALA A 14 3.83 22.55 -4.12
CA ALA A 14 4.05 23.96 -3.84
C ALA A 14 5.22 24.22 -2.87
N GLU A 15 5.75 23.20 -2.19
CA GLU A 15 6.83 23.33 -1.20
C GLU A 15 8.14 22.69 -1.70
N PRO A 16 9.08 23.47 -2.26
CA PRO A 16 10.31 22.93 -2.84
C PRO A 16 11.21 22.20 -1.86
N ARG A 17 11.18 22.54 -0.56
CA ARG A 17 12.01 21.88 0.46
C ARG A 17 11.64 20.41 0.65
N LEU A 18 10.43 20.00 0.31
CA LEU A 18 10.02 18.59 0.39
C LEU A 18 10.65 17.72 -0.71
N ALA A 19 11.32 18.30 -1.71
CA ALA A 19 12.18 17.54 -2.61
C ALA A 19 13.36 16.87 -1.88
N GLU A 20 13.73 17.38 -0.69
CA GLU A 20 14.74 16.80 0.19
C GLU A 20 14.19 15.65 1.05
N LEU A 21 12.95 15.19 0.84
CA LEU A 21 12.47 13.96 1.49
C LEU A 21 13.20 12.73 0.93
N GLY A 22 13.41 11.72 1.77
CA GLY A 22 13.94 10.43 1.30
C GLY A 22 12.97 9.79 0.31
N GLY A 23 13.47 9.14 -0.74
CA GLY A 23 12.63 8.48 -1.76
C GLY A 23 11.80 7.28 -1.26
N ARG A 24 11.73 7.06 0.05
CA ARG A 24 10.85 6.08 0.72
C ARG A 24 9.86 6.74 1.69
N PHE A 25 9.98 8.04 1.92
CA PHE A 25 9.06 8.80 2.74
C PHE A 25 7.71 8.86 2.04
N TRP A 26 6.62 8.66 2.78
CA TRP A 26 5.28 8.68 2.22
C TRP A 26 4.23 9.07 3.25
N PHE A 27 3.15 9.66 2.74
CA PHE A 27 2.02 10.13 3.52
C PHE A 27 0.88 9.09 3.53
N GLY A 28 0.14 9.02 4.64
CA GLY A 28 -1.04 8.18 4.79
C GLY A 28 -2.30 8.98 5.09
N LEU A 29 -3.40 8.66 4.42
CA LEU A 29 -4.72 9.22 4.70
C LEU A 29 -5.71 8.07 4.84
N ASP A 30 -6.39 7.99 5.97
CA ASP A 30 -7.26 6.87 6.33
C ASP A 30 -8.61 7.37 6.86
N ASP A 31 -9.71 6.81 6.34
CA ASP A 31 -11.07 7.25 6.64
C ASP A 31 -11.64 6.69 7.96
N GLY A 32 -10.79 5.99 8.72
CA GLY A 32 -11.15 5.38 9.99
C GLY A 32 -11.23 3.86 9.93
N ARG A 33 -11.25 3.28 8.72
CA ARG A 33 -11.28 1.81 8.53
C ARG A 33 -9.92 1.14 8.80
N ALA A 34 -8.85 1.93 8.91
CA ALA A 34 -7.49 1.50 9.25
C ALA A 34 -6.74 0.72 8.15
N ASP A 35 -7.30 0.64 6.95
CA ASP A 35 -6.74 -0.07 5.80
C ASP A 35 -5.37 0.50 5.38
N VAL A 36 -5.19 1.82 5.52
CA VAL A 36 -3.96 2.53 5.16
C VAL A 36 -3.11 2.80 6.40
N SER A 37 -3.73 3.22 7.51
CA SER A 37 -3.01 3.54 8.75
C SER A 37 -2.15 2.38 9.26
N GLY A 38 -2.64 1.15 9.15
CA GLY A 38 -1.91 -0.04 9.57
C GLY A 38 -0.66 -0.36 8.74
N LEU A 39 -0.46 0.28 7.59
CA LEU A 39 0.75 0.13 6.78
C LEU A 39 1.94 0.95 7.30
N GLY A 40 1.71 1.84 8.27
CA GLY A 40 2.80 2.59 8.91
C GLY A 40 3.43 3.64 8.00
N ALA A 41 2.60 4.48 7.36
CA ALA A 41 3.09 5.68 6.69
C ALA A 41 3.94 6.55 7.64
N ASP A 42 4.94 7.25 7.10
CA ASP A 42 5.85 8.04 7.93
C ASP A 42 5.09 9.11 8.70
N VAL A 43 4.18 9.79 8.00
CA VAL A 43 3.27 10.79 8.55
C VAL A 43 1.89 10.55 7.93
N GLY A 44 0.84 10.55 8.72
CA GLY A 44 -0.51 10.39 8.18
C GLY A 44 -1.61 10.90 9.08
N VAL A 45 -2.84 10.75 8.63
CA VAL A 45 -4.05 11.09 9.38
C VAL A 45 -5.03 9.94 9.29
N GLN A 46 -5.69 9.65 10.42
CA GLN A 46 -6.85 8.77 10.48
C GLN A 46 -8.05 9.53 11.03
N VAL A 47 -9.21 9.33 10.42
CA VAL A 47 -10.47 9.89 10.90
C VAL A 47 -11.00 9.06 12.05
N PHE A 48 -11.25 9.71 13.19
CA PHE A 48 -11.94 9.14 14.35
C PHE A 48 -13.31 9.83 14.53
N PRO A 49 -14.21 9.28 15.39
CA PRO A 49 -15.52 9.89 15.63
C PRO A 49 -15.48 11.36 16.09
N ASP A 50 -14.40 11.77 16.76
CA ASP A 50 -14.19 13.13 17.26
C ASP A 50 -13.31 14.00 16.35
N GLY A 51 -12.98 13.51 15.15
CA GLY A 51 -12.21 14.21 14.13
C GLY A 51 -10.92 13.50 13.70
N PRO A 52 -10.22 14.04 12.69
CA PRO A 52 -8.96 13.49 12.24
C PRO A 52 -7.85 13.69 13.27
N ARG A 53 -7.01 12.66 13.45
CA ARG A 53 -5.82 12.72 14.30
C ARG A 53 -4.55 12.37 13.54
N LEU A 54 -3.45 13.00 13.92
CA LEU A 54 -2.13 12.78 13.35
C LEU A 54 -1.59 11.42 13.79
N LEU A 55 -1.08 10.67 12.81
CA LEU A 55 -0.33 9.44 13.01
C LEU A 55 1.11 9.64 12.58
N LEU A 56 2.03 9.07 13.36
CA LEU A 56 3.45 8.93 13.01
C LEU A 56 3.77 7.45 12.96
N THR A 57 4.29 6.96 11.83
CA THR A 57 4.64 5.53 11.65
C THR A 57 3.49 4.56 11.95
N GLY A 58 2.25 4.99 11.66
CA GLY A 58 1.03 4.20 11.95
C GLY A 58 0.63 4.15 13.43
N ARG A 59 1.09 5.11 14.24
CA ARG A 59 0.74 5.24 15.67
C ARG A 59 0.04 6.56 15.93
N ASP A 60 -1.10 6.51 16.60
CA ASP A 60 -1.87 7.71 17.00
C ASP A 60 -1.04 8.57 17.96
N THR A 61 -0.97 9.88 17.69
CA THR A 61 -0.26 10.86 18.53
C THR A 61 -1.19 11.55 19.53
N GLY A 62 -2.51 11.38 19.40
CA GLY A 62 -3.53 12.12 20.15
C GLY A 62 -3.77 13.55 19.64
N VAL A 63 -2.96 14.04 18.70
CA VAL A 63 -3.07 15.40 18.17
C VAL A 63 -4.21 15.48 17.16
N ARG A 64 -5.22 16.31 17.45
CA ARG A 64 -6.29 16.63 16.52
C ARG A 64 -5.80 17.54 15.41
N VAL A 65 -6.28 17.29 14.20
CA VAL A 65 -5.87 18.00 12.99
C VAL A 65 -7.04 18.85 12.50
N ALA A 66 -6.81 20.16 12.35
CA ALA A 66 -7.82 21.06 11.78
C ALA A 66 -7.65 21.15 10.25
N ASP A 67 -6.43 21.46 9.80
CA ASP A 67 -6.02 21.44 8.40
C ASP A 67 -5.10 20.24 8.15
N VAL A 68 -5.59 19.27 7.40
CA VAL A 68 -4.87 18.01 7.12
C VAL A 68 -3.64 18.25 6.26
N ALA A 69 -3.76 19.02 5.18
CA ALA A 69 -2.65 19.24 4.27
C ALA A 69 -1.54 20.04 4.96
N GLU A 70 -1.89 21.17 5.59
CA GLU A 70 -0.93 22.03 6.29
C GLU A 70 -0.18 21.26 7.38
N THR A 71 -0.90 20.52 8.24
CA THR A 71 -0.28 19.76 9.34
C THR A 71 0.69 18.71 8.82
N LEU A 72 0.32 17.96 7.77
CA LEU A 72 1.20 16.93 7.20
C LEU A 72 2.47 17.54 6.60
N ILE A 73 2.35 18.70 5.93
CA ILE A 73 3.49 19.43 5.35
C ILE A 73 4.41 19.95 6.45
N GLU A 74 3.87 20.52 7.54
CA GLU A 74 4.68 21.00 8.66
C GLU A 74 5.51 19.87 9.29
N VAL A 75 4.90 18.70 9.53
CA VAL A 75 5.61 17.56 10.10
C VAL A 75 6.67 17.04 9.13
N ALA A 76 6.37 16.99 7.82
CA ALA A 76 7.34 16.58 6.81
C ALA A 76 8.53 17.57 6.71
N LEU A 77 8.29 18.87 6.83
CA LEU A 77 9.35 19.89 6.86
C LEU A 77 10.21 19.77 8.12
N ARG A 78 9.61 19.44 9.27
CA ARG A 78 10.38 19.12 10.49
C ARG A 78 11.25 17.88 10.28
N PHE A 79 10.72 16.83 9.66
CA PHE A 79 11.50 15.66 9.29
C PHE A 79 12.69 16.04 8.39
N VAL A 80 12.48 16.82 7.32
CA VAL A 80 13.57 17.31 6.45
C VAL A 80 14.67 18.03 7.26
N LYS A 81 14.29 18.80 8.29
CA LYS A 81 15.25 19.53 9.12
C LYS A 81 16.11 18.63 10.02
N ILE A 82 15.54 17.53 10.54
CA ILE A 82 16.19 16.68 11.55
C ILE A 82 16.69 15.34 11.01
N ARG A 83 16.29 14.94 9.80
CA ARG A 83 16.49 13.57 9.28
C ARG A 83 17.94 13.15 9.14
N GLU A 84 18.90 14.08 9.07
CA GLU A 84 20.29 13.78 8.71
C GLU A 84 20.35 12.86 7.46
N THR A 85 20.69 11.59 7.66
CA THR A 85 20.77 10.56 6.60
C THR A 85 19.55 9.64 6.54
N ALA A 86 18.62 9.71 7.50
CA ALA A 86 17.43 8.87 7.62
C ALA A 86 16.49 9.05 6.42
N TRP A 87 16.02 7.97 5.81
CA TRP A 87 15.09 7.98 4.68
C TRP A 87 13.63 7.92 5.13
N ARG A 88 13.40 7.45 6.35
CA ARG A 88 12.10 7.18 6.96
C ARG A 88 12.06 7.72 8.38
N VAL A 89 10.86 8.03 8.87
CA VAL A 89 10.68 8.48 10.27
C VAL A 89 11.07 7.39 11.28
N THR A 90 10.87 6.11 10.93
CA THR A 90 11.26 4.97 11.76
C THR A 90 12.77 4.84 11.98
N GLU A 91 13.59 5.56 11.22
CA GLU A 91 15.06 5.55 11.33
C GLU A 91 15.58 6.68 12.23
N LEU A 92 14.71 7.58 12.71
CA LEU A 92 15.09 8.61 13.68
C LEU A 92 15.41 8.01 15.05
N ALA A 93 16.35 8.65 15.76
CA ALA A 93 16.64 8.31 17.14
C ALA A 93 15.47 8.65 18.08
N ASP A 94 14.80 9.78 17.83
CA ASP A 94 13.62 10.22 18.58
C ASP A 94 12.54 10.76 17.62
N ILE A 95 11.42 10.04 17.52
CA ILE A 95 10.25 10.44 16.73
C ILE A 95 9.53 11.65 17.37
N GLY A 96 9.67 11.85 18.69
CA GLY A 96 9.08 12.97 19.42
C GLY A 96 9.57 14.34 18.96
N GLU A 97 10.71 14.42 18.28
CA GLU A 97 11.20 15.66 17.66
C GLU A 97 10.30 16.17 16.52
N LEU A 98 9.50 15.29 15.91
CA LEU A 98 8.55 15.68 14.86
C LEU A 98 7.32 16.37 15.43
N GLN A 99 6.95 16.02 16.67
CA GLN A 99 5.83 16.61 17.37
C GLN A 99 6.05 16.55 18.88
N SER A 100 6.33 17.71 19.49
CA SER A 100 6.64 17.80 20.91
C SER A 100 5.46 17.40 21.80
N GLY A 101 5.75 16.69 22.89
CA GLY A 101 4.77 16.41 23.96
C GLY A 101 3.75 15.33 23.61
N VAL A 102 4.00 14.53 22.57
CA VAL A 102 3.13 13.40 22.22
C VAL A 102 3.65 12.10 22.79
N GLU A 103 2.74 11.28 23.29
CA GLU A 103 2.99 9.89 23.63
C GLU A 103 2.38 9.02 22.52
N LEU A 104 3.21 8.26 21.82
CA LEU A 104 2.71 7.43 20.71
C LEU A 104 1.86 6.29 21.25
N GLY A 105 0.60 6.22 20.80
CA GLY A 105 -0.31 5.12 21.08
C GLY A 105 0.15 3.78 20.47
N PRO A 106 -0.63 2.70 20.62
CA PRO A 106 -0.31 1.42 19.99
C PRO A 106 -0.32 1.54 18.45
N SER A 107 0.47 0.70 17.78
CA SER A 107 0.44 0.61 16.33
C SER A 107 -0.91 0.12 15.83
N VAL A 108 -1.44 0.78 14.81
CA VAL A 108 -2.64 0.33 14.11
C VAL A 108 -2.36 -1.02 13.46
N ARG A 109 -3.29 -1.97 13.60
CA ARG A 109 -3.12 -3.31 13.02
C ARG A 109 -3.26 -3.22 11.50
N PRO A 110 -2.33 -3.79 10.72
CA PRO A 110 -2.43 -3.82 9.27
C PRO A 110 -3.59 -4.71 8.82
N VAL A 111 -4.34 -4.23 7.83
CA VAL A 111 -5.19 -5.10 7.02
C VAL A 111 -4.30 -5.91 6.08
N THR A 112 -4.42 -7.23 6.14
CA THR A 112 -3.61 -8.18 5.36
C THR A 112 -4.42 -8.91 4.29
N LYS A 113 -5.77 -8.89 4.40
CA LYS A 113 -6.65 -9.50 3.39
C LYS A 113 -6.82 -8.55 2.23
N THR A 114 -6.50 -9.02 1.02
CA THR A 114 -6.75 -8.26 -0.21
C THR A 114 -8.25 -8.24 -0.47
N PRO A 115 -8.87 -7.07 -0.71
CA PRO A 115 -10.29 -6.99 -1.07
C PRO A 115 -10.47 -7.51 -2.50
N VAL A 116 -10.97 -8.74 -2.63
CA VAL A 116 -11.29 -9.38 -3.91
C VAL A 116 -12.70 -9.93 -3.93
N GLY A 117 -13.24 -10.06 -5.13
CA GLY A 117 -14.58 -10.57 -5.38
C GLY A 117 -15.64 -9.47 -5.35
N TRP A 118 -16.86 -9.89 -5.09
CA TRP A 118 -18.05 -9.04 -5.11
C TRP A 118 -18.25 -8.36 -3.75
N ILE A 119 -18.15 -7.03 -3.70
CA ILE A 119 -18.21 -6.26 -2.45
C ILE A 119 -19.45 -5.35 -2.50
N PRO A 120 -20.51 -5.66 -1.73
CA PRO A 120 -21.70 -4.82 -1.68
C PRO A 120 -21.40 -3.42 -1.13
N GLN A 121 -22.09 -2.41 -1.66
CA GLN A 121 -22.12 -1.04 -1.14
C GLN A 121 -23.48 -0.74 -0.49
N ASP A 122 -23.55 0.30 0.33
CA ASP A 122 -24.75 0.66 1.11
C ASP A 122 -25.92 1.17 0.26
N ASP A 123 -25.70 1.37 -1.04
CA ASP A 123 -26.61 1.99 -2.01
C ASP A 123 -27.01 1.02 -3.14
N SER A 124 -26.95 -0.29 -2.88
CA SER A 124 -27.21 -1.38 -3.83
C SER A 124 -26.25 -1.50 -5.01
N ARG A 125 -25.22 -0.65 -5.10
CA ARG A 125 -24.11 -0.84 -6.04
C ARG A 125 -23.09 -1.83 -5.49
N VAL A 126 -22.16 -2.17 -6.36
CA VAL A 126 -21.13 -3.17 -6.14
C VAL A 126 -19.78 -2.58 -6.45
N THR A 127 -18.82 -2.83 -5.56
CA THR A 127 -17.40 -2.76 -5.91
C THR A 127 -16.91 -4.15 -6.27
N LEU A 128 -16.34 -4.29 -7.46
CA LEU A 128 -15.68 -5.52 -7.87
C LEU A 128 -14.17 -5.41 -7.57
N GLY A 129 -13.69 -6.21 -6.62
CA GLY A 129 -12.28 -6.28 -6.25
C GLY A 129 -11.54 -7.34 -7.05
N ALA A 130 -10.43 -6.96 -7.68
CA ALA A 130 -9.63 -7.85 -8.53
C ALA A 130 -8.16 -7.83 -8.12
N ALA A 131 -7.63 -8.95 -7.64
CA ALA A 131 -6.20 -9.08 -7.46
C ALA A 131 -5.47 -9.09 -8.81
N VAL A 132 -4.34 -8.39 -8.85
CA VAL A 132 -3.43 -8.32 -9.99
C VAL A 132 -2.22 -9.16 -9.64
N PRO A 133 -2.06 -10.38 -10.20
CA PRO A 133 -0.91 -11.24 -9.93
C PRO A 133 0.42 -10.48 -9.97
N LEU A 134 1.16 -10.51 -8.86
CA LEU A 134 2.45 -9.84 -8.66
C LEU A 134 2.44 -8.30 -8.91
N GLY A 135 1.26 -7.68 -8.95
CA GLY A 135 1.09 -6.25 -9.25
C GLY A 135 1.49 -5.87 -10.67
N VAL A 136 1.46 -6.82 -11.62
CA VAL A 136 1.78 -6.56 -13.04
C VAL A 136 0.49 -6.55 -13.85
N LEU A 137 0.05 -5.36 -14.24
CA LEU A 137 -1.14 -5.18 -15.06
C LEU A 137 -0.76 -5.07 -16.54
N PRO A 138 -1.15 -6.02 -17.41
CA PRO A 138 -0.89 -5.89 -18.84
C PRO A 138 -1.64 -4.69 -19.44
N ALA A 139 -1.02 -3.99 -20.39
CA ALA A 139 -1.60 -2.78 -21.01
C ALA A 139 -3.01 -3.02 -21.56
N ARG A 140 -3.23 -4.17 -22.23
CA ARG A 140 -4.55 -4.56 -22.73
C ARG A 140 -5.61 -4.68 -21.63
N VAL A 141 -5.23 -5.15 -20.45
CA VAL A 141 -6.16 -5.26 -19.30
C VAL A 141 -6.44 -3.87 -18.75
N ALA A 142 -5.44 -2.98 -18.70
CA ALA A 142 -5.65 -1.59 -18.32
C ALA A 142 -6.61 -0.85 -19.28
N GLU A 143 -6.51 -1.08 -20.60
CA GLU A 143 -7.48 -0.57 -21.57
C GLU A 143 -8.89 -1.09 -21.31
N CYS A 144 -9.04 -2.39 -21.04
CA CYS A 144 -10.34 -2.98 -20.70
C CYS A 144 -10.91 -2.38 -19.41
N LEU A 145 -10.10 -2.16 -18.38
CA LEU A 145 -10.53 -1.50 -17.14
C LEU A 145 -10.98 -0.06 -17.39
N ALA A 146 -10.24 0.69 -18.21
CA ALA A 146 -10.60 2.06 -18.56
C ALA A 146 -11.92 2.13 -19.34
N ALA A 147 -12.19 1.16 -20.21
CA ALA A 147 -13.41 1.09 -21.02
C ALA A 147 -14.69 0.81 -20.20
N ILE A 148 -14.57 0.45 -18.92
CA ILE A 148 -15.72 0.29 -18.02
C ILE A 148 -16.28 1.67 -17.61
N GLU A 149 -15.47 2.72 -17.71
CA GLU A 149 -15.84 4.11 -17.34
C GLU A 149 -16.33 4.25 -15.89
N ALA A 150 -15.91 3.33 -15.02
CA ALA A 150 -16.21 3.35 -13.58
C ALA A 150 -15.02 3.85 -12.76
N PRO A 151 -15.25 4.39 -11.55
CA PRO A 151 -14.17 4.78 -10.66
C PRO A 151 -13.28 3.57 -10.30
N LEU A 152 -11.96 3.74 -10.46
CA LEU A 152 -10.97 2.72 -10.15
C LEU A 152 -10.15 3.13 -8.92
N VAL A 153 -9.83 2.16 -8.06
CA VAL A 153 -8.90 2.33 -6.94
C VAL A 153 -7.81 1.28 -7.00
N ILE A 154 -6.55 1.71 -7.08
CA ILE A 154 -5.40 0.83 -6.90
C ILE A 154 -5.14 0.68 -5.42
N THR A 155 -5.04 -0.55 -4.94
CA THR A 155 -4.85 -0.83 -3.52
C THR A 155 -3.38 -1.09 -3.18
N PRO A 156 -2.97 -0.88 -1.91
CA PRO A 156 -1.64 -1.26 -1.41
C PRO A 156 -1.35 -2.78 -1.48
N TRP A 157 -2.36 -3.61 -1.75
CA TRP A 157 -2.24 -5.07 -1.77
C TRP A 157 -2.14 -5.65 -3.20
N ARG A 158 -1.78 -4.83 -4.19
CA ARG A 158 -1.68 -5.23 -5.61
C ARG A 158 -3.03 -5.70 -6.17
N SER A 159 -4.10 -5.00 -5.82
CA SER A 159 -5.42 -5.19 -6.43
C SER A 159 -5.93 -3.88 -7.04
N VAL A 160 -6.91 -4.01 -7.91
CA VAL A 160 -7.73 -2.91 -8.41
C VAL A 160 -9.16 -3.12 -7.95
N LEU A 161 -9.80 -2.06 -7.47
CA LEU A 161 -11.23 -2.02 -7.20
C LEU A 161 -11.91 -1.28 -8.35
N ILE A 162 -13.00 -1.85 -8.84
CA ILE A 162 -13.89 -1.24 -9.83
C ILE A 162 -15.17 -0.89 -9.08
N CYS A 163 -15.33 0.38 -8.75
CA CYS A 163 -16.35 0.84 -7.83
C CYS A 163 -17.65 1.21 -8.55
N ASP A 164 -18.73 1.29 -7.76
CA ASP A 164 -20.00 1.91 -8.14
C ASP A 164 -20.67 1.25 -9.36
N LEU A 165 -20.49 -0.06 -9.53
CA LEU A 165 -21.11 -0.84 -10.59
C LEU A 165 -22.53 -1.27 -10.20
N ASP A 166 -23.42 -1.40 -11.18
CA ASP A 166 -24.60 -2.26 -11.03
C ASP A 166 -24.23 -3.75 -11.21
N ASP A 167 -25.12 -4.64 -10.77
CA ASP A 167 -24.90 -6.09 -10.81
C ASP A 167 -24.62 -6.60 -12.24
N ALA A 168 -25.33 -6.08 -13.24
CA ALA A 168 -25.18 -6.53 -14.63
C ALA A 168 -23.81 -6.17 -15.20
N THR A 169 -23.34 -4.96 -14.91
CA THR A 169 -22.03 -4.46 -15.31
C THR A 169 -20.92 -5.20 -14.57
N ALA A 170 -21.09 -5.46 -13.27
CA ALA A 170 -20.14 -6.24 -12.48
C ALA A 170 -19.99 -7.68 -13.00
N ASP A 171 -21.09 -8.37 -13.32
CA ASP A 171 -21.05 -9.72 -13.92
C ASP A 171 -20.37 -9.71 -15.29
N ALA A 172 -20.70 -8.73 -16.14
CA ALA A 172 -20.06 -8.57 -17.45
C ALA A 172 -18.54 -8.31 -17.34
N ALA A 173 -18.13 -7.41 -16.43
CA ALA A 173 -16.73 -7.10 -16.18
C ALA A 173 -15.97 -8.35 -15.70
N LEU A 174 -16.55 -9.13 -14.78
CA LEU A 174 -15.94 -10.38 -14.30
C LEU A 174 -15.69 -11.36 -15.45
N ARG A 175 -16.68 -11.57 -16.33
CA ARG A 175 -16.58 -12.49 -17.49
C ARG A 175 -15.49 -12.09 -18.48
N VAL A 176 -15.20 -10.80 -18.60
CA VAL A 176 -14.15 -10.28 -19.49
C VAL A 176 -12.78 -10.30 -18.82
N LEU A 177 -12.69 -9.83 -17.58
CA LEU A 177 -11.42 -9.59 -16.91
C LEU A 177 -10.80 -10.84 -16.31
N ALA A 178 -11.61 -11.81 -15.85
CA ALA A 178 -11.08 -13.05 -15.26
C ALA A 178 -10.28 -13.89 -16.28
N PRO A 179 -10.76 -14.11 -17.54
CA PRO A 179 -9.97 -14.76 -18.57
C PRO A 179 -8.69 -14.02 -18.96
N LEU A 180 -8.62 -12.71 -18.71
CA LEU A 180 -7.43 -11.89 -18.95
C LEU A 180 -6.42 -11.91 -17.78
N GLY A 181 -6.68 -12.72 -16.74
CA GLY A 181 -5.74 -12.99 -15.66
C GLY A 181 -5.94 -12.16 -14.39
N LEU A 182 -7.02 -11.36 -14.30
CA LEU A 182 -7.41 -10.77 -13.02
C LEU A 182 -8.09 -11.82 -12.13
N VAL A 183 -7.80 -11.76 -10.83
CA VAL A 183 -8.24 -12.77 -9.86
C VAL A 183 -9.33 -12.21 -8.96
N PHE A 184 -10.50 -12.84 -8.98
CA PHE A 184 -11.67 -12.44 -8.18
C PHE A 184 -12.01 -13.44 -7.06
N ASP A 185 -11.35 -14.61 -7.03
CA ASP A 185 -11.56 -15.64 -6.01
C ASP A 185 -10.72 -15.36 -4.77
N GLU A 186 -11.38 -15.22 -3.62
CA GLU A 186 -10.74 -15.00 -2.31
C GLU A 186 -9.89 -16.17 -1.81
N ASN A 187 -10.04 -17.35 -2.42
CA ASN A 187 -9.25 -18.54 -2.09
C ASN A 187 -8.04 -18.73 -3.02
N SER A 188 -7.81 -17.80 -3.96
CA SER A 188 -6.73 -17.94 -4.91
C SER A 188 -5.35 -17.91 -4.24
N PRO A 189 -4.42 -18.81 -4.61
CA PRO A 189 -3.05 -18.79 -4.09
C PRO A 189 -2.30 -17.49 -4.40
N TRP A 190 -2.74 -16.76 -5.44
CA TRP A 190 -2.18 -15.45 -5.78
C TRP A 190 -2.33 -14.39 -4.68
N LEU A 191 -3.26 -14.56 -3.74
CA LEU A 191 -3.41 -13.62 -2.61
C LEU A 191 -2.36 -13.85 -1.52
N ASN A 192 -1.75 -15.03 -1.50
CA ASN A 192 -0.75 -15.43 -0.51
C ASN A 192 0.69 -15.30 -1.03
N ILE A 193 0.88 -14.82 -2.27
CA ILE A 193 2.20 -14.67 -2.86
C ILE A 193 2.35 -13.29 -3.47
N SER A 194 3.50 -12.68 -3.24
CA SER A 194 3.90 -11.46 -3.94
C SER A 194 5.41 -11.43 -4.17
N ALA A 195 5.85 -10.47 -4.98
CA ALA A 195 7.27 -10.27 -5.23
C ALA A 195 7.57 -8.80 -5.49
N CYS A 196 8.82 -8.39 -5.28
CA CYS A 196 9.31 -7.13 -5.83
C CYS A 196 9.47 -7.22 -7.36
N THR A 197 9.97 -6.16 -8.00
CA THR A 197 10.19 -6.14 -9.45
C THR A 197 11.09 -7.28 -9.96
N GLY A 198 12.16 -7.59 -9.22
CA GLY A 198 13.10 -8.65 -9.60
C GLY A 198 13.93 -8.35 -10.86
N SER A 199 14.75 -9.31 -11.26
CA SER A 199 15.40 -9.33 -12.59
C SER A 199 14.36 -9.69 -13.66
N PRO A 200 14.41 -9.14 -14.88
CA PRO A 200 15.38 -8.15 -15.38
C PRO A 200 15.02 -6.69 -15.06
N GLY A 201 13.88 -6.42 -14.41
CA GLY A 201 13.39 -5.06 -14.17
C GLY A 201 14.11 -4.26 -13.07
N CYS A 202 15.01 -4.89 -12.32
CA CYS A 202 15.79 -4.28 -11.26
C CYS A 202 17.24 -4.77 -11.29
N ALA A 203 18.18 -3.86 -11.55
CA ALA A 203 19.61 -4.17 -11.65
C ALA A 203 20.23 -4.67 -10.33
N HIS A 204 19.58 -4.43 -9.19
CA HIS A 204 20.02 -4.91 -7.87
C HIS A 204 19.53 -6.32 -7.55
N SER A 205 18.68 -6.92 -8.38
CA SER A 205 18.08 -8.21 -8.09
C SER A 205 19.04 -9.36 -8.40
N ALA A 206 19.20 -10.28 -7.45
CA ALA A 206 19.97 -11.51 -7.64
C ALA A 206 19.23 -12.58 -8.47
N ALA A 207 17.91 -12.47 -8.63
CA ALA A 207 17.09 -13.46 -9.34
C ALA A 207 15.86 -12.84 -10.03
N ASP A 208 15.21 -13.61 -10.90
CA ASP A 208 13.86 -13.32 -11.40
C ASP A 208 12.83 -13.77 -10.36
N VAL A 209 12.64 -12.92 -9.35
CA VAL A 209 11.80 -13.27 -8.21
C VAL A 209 10.32 -13.36 -8.54
N ARG A 210 9.88 -12.80 -9.69
CA ARG A 210 8.49 -12.90 -10.14
C ARG A 210 8.22 -14.26 -10.76
N ALA A 211 9.13 -14.76 -11.59
CA ALA A 211 9.07 -16.14 -12.07
C ALA A 211 9.14 -17.15 -10.92
N ASP A 212 10.00 -16.91 -9.92
CA ASP A 212 10.16 -17.78 -8.75
C ASP A 212 8.91 -17.79 -7.84
N ALA A 213 8.29 -16.63 -7.63
CA ALA A 213 7.03 -16.51 -6.93
C ALA A 213 5.89 -17.27 -7.65
N ALA A 214 5.78 -17.12 -8.97
CA ALA A 214 4.78 -17.82 -9.77
C ALA A 214 4.95 -19.35 -9.73
N ARG A 215 6.20 -19.85 -9.77
CA ARG A 215 6.49 -21.29 -9.61
C ARG A 215 6.12 -21.83 -8.22
N SER A 216 5.98 -20.96 -7.22
CA SER A 216 5.72 -21.32 -5.84
C SER A 216 4.24 -21.36 -5.46
N LEU A 217 3.31 -21.08 -6.39
CA LEU A 217 1.86 -20.99 -6.13
C LEU A 217 1.25 -22.23 -5.48
N ASN A 218 1.74 -23.41 -5.85
CA ASN A 218 1.21 -24.69 -5.39
C ASN A 218 1.97 -25.26 -4.18
N VAL A 219 2.92 -24.51 -3.62
CA VAL A 219 3.64 -24.92 -2.41
C VAL A 219 2.85 -24.41 -1.21
N GLU A 220 2.42 -25.31 -0.34
CA GLU A 220 1.73 -24.94 0.89
C GLU A 220 2.61 -24.05 1.77
N SER A 221 2.03 -22.97 2.30
CA SER A 221 2.68 -22.11 3.28
C SER A 221 1.68 -21.70 4.35
N ALA A 222 2.16 -21.55 5.59
CA ALA A 222 1.34 -21.15 6.74
C ALA A 222 0.87 -19.67 6.68
N GLY A 223 1.25 -18.92 5.64
CA GLY A 223 0.90 -17.52 5.44
C GLY A 223 1.45 -16.95 4.14
N HIS A 224 1.35 -15.63 4.01
CA HIS A 224 1.80 -14.89 2.83
C HIS A 224 3.32 -14.97 2.66
N ARG A 225 3.80 -15.18 1.43
CA ARG A 225 5.22 -15.18 1.05
C ARG A 225 5.53 -14.07 0.07
N HIS A 226 6.57 -13.29 0.38
CA HIS A 226 7.03 -12.19 -0.45
C HIS A 226 8.46 -12.44 -0.94
N PHE A 227 8.65 -12.59 -2.25
CA PHE A 227 9.94 -12.86 -2.86
C PHE A 227 10.65 -11.57 -3.25
N VAL A 228 11.86 -11.35 -2.74
CA VAL A 228 12.63 -10.12 -2.96
C VAL A 228 14.00 -10.42 -3.55
N GLY A 229 14.42 -9.58 -4.49
CA GLY A 229 15.66 -9.78 -5.24
C GLY A 229 16.93 -9.40 -4.50
N CYS A 230 16.80 -8.59 -3.44
CA CYS A 230 17.91 -8.12 -2.63
C CYS A 230 17.42 -7.71 -1.24
N GLU A 231 18.35 -7.35 -0.37
CA GLU A 231 18.09 -6.97 1.03
C GLU A 231 17.27 -5.69 1.18
N ARG A 232 17.10 -4.91 0.10
CA ARG A 232 16.21 -3.74 0.08
C ARG A 232 14.74 -4.09 0.34
N ALA A 233 14.37 -5.34 0.03
CA ALA A 233 13.07 -5.93 0.36
C ALA A 233 11.84 -5.08 -0.07
N CYS A 234 11.93 -4.46 -1.25
CA CYS A 234 10.91 -3.55 -1.77
C CYS A 234 9.53 -4.19 -1.84
N GLY A 235 8.52 -3.53 -1.28
CA GLY A 235 7.13 -4.00 -1.31
C GLY A 235 6.79 -5.09 -0.28
N SER A 236 7.68 -5.32 0.69
CA SER A 236 7.44 -6.28 1.77
C SER A 236 6.15 -5.95 2.53
N PRO A 237 5.25 -6.92 2.71
CA PRO A 237 4.05 -6.72 3.51
C PRO A 237 4.39 -6.58 5.00
N PRO A 238 3.51 -5.98 5.80
CA PRO A 238 3.72 -5.85 7.25
C PRO A 238 3.70 -7.19 7.99
N ALA A 239 3.10 -8.23 7.40
CA ALA A 239 3.05 -9.60 7.93
C ALA A 239 3.30 -10.62 6.82
N GLY A 240 3.82 -11.79 7.21
CA GLY A 240 4.20 -12.88 6.29
C GLY A 240 5.71 -13.10 6.23
N GLU A 241 6.11 -14.08 5.44
CA GLU A 241 7.50 -14.46 5.21
C GLU A 241 8.10 -13.63 4.07
N VAL A 242 9.25 -13.01 4.31
CA VAL A 242 10.01 -12.31 3.26
C VAL A 242 11.23 -13.15 2.88
N LEU A 243 11.25 -13.61 1.63
CA LEU A 243 12.27 -14.49 1.07
C LEU A 243 13.22 -13.68 0.17
N VAL A 244 14.46 -13.54 0.62
CA VAL A 244 15.52 -12.83 -0.11
C VAL A 244 16.27 -13.80 -1.00
N ALA A 245 16.28 -13.51 -2.31
CA ALA A 245 17.07 -14.25 -3.27
C ALA A 245 18.56 -14.19 -2.92
N THR A 246 19.19 -15.34 -2.93
CA THR A 246 20.64 -15.53 -2.86
C THR A 246 21.08 -16.19 -4.16
N GLY A 247 22.34 -16.06 -4.54
CA GLY A 247 22.85 -16.69 -5.77
C GLY A 247 22.67 -18.22 -5.85
N GLY A 248 22.22 -18.88 -4.77
CA GLY A 248 21.90 -20.30 -4.72
C GLY A 248 20.49 -20.65 -4.21
N GLY A 249 19.55 -19.69 -4.10
CA GLY A 249 18.19 -19.96 -3.61
C GLY A 249 17.57 -18.79 -2.87
N TYR A 250 16.93 -19.06 -1.73
CA TYR A 250 16.27 -18.04 -0.91
C TYR A 250 16.58 -18.21 0.58
N ARG A 251 16.75 -17.09 1.28
CA ARG A 251 16.81 -17.04 2.74
C ARG A 251 15.69 -16.18 3.30
N ARG A 252 15.25 -16.43 4.53
CA ARG A 252 14.33 -15.51 5.21
C ARG A 252 15.04 -14.19 5.57
N LEU A 253 14.37 -13.05 5.41
CA LEU A 253 14.89 -11.75 5.83
C LEU A 253 14.85 -11.58 7.35
N ARG A 254 13.79 -12.09 7.98
CA ARG A 254 13.58 -12.12 9.44
C ARG A 254 13.46 -13.60 9.86
N PRO A 255 14.06 -14.03 10.98
CA PRO A 255 13.94 -15.41 11.48
C PRO A 255 12.49 -15.86 11.64
#